data_AF-A4C0R5-F1
#
_entry.id   AF-A4C0R5-F1
#
_cell.length_a   1.000
_cell.length_b   1.000
_cell.length_c   1.000
_cell.angle_alpha   90.00
_cell.angle_beta   90.00
_cell.angle_gamma   90.00
#
_symmetry.space_group_name_H-M   'P 1'
#
loop_
_entity.id
_entity.type
_entity.pdbx_description
1 polymer ?
#
loop_
_entity_poly.entity_id
_entity_poly.type
_entity_poly.pdbx_seq_one_letter_code
_entity_poly.pdbx_strand_id
1 'polypeptide(L)'
;MKLSAFLLLLLLLACNPKKIELTAVEIIEKSMRYSGAEKVANAKIKFVFRDKEYAAVRKNGAFELSRHYLTTDSLKVREILSNSGYQRFINEKRVVISDSLSNNFSNSVNSVHYFSVLPFGLNDAAVQKKRLKSVRIKGKEYYKIEVSFYENGGGEDFDDVFIYWIGKESFLIDYLAYSYHTNGGGMRFREVKDRSINSGIRFVNYNNYEPVISGILLKYIDSAYENAGLKKVSEINLEMIEVQL
;
A
#
# COMPACT_ATOMS: atom_id res chain seq x y z
N MET A 1 -53.79 -8.84 -34.37
CA MET A 1 -52.40 -9.37 -34.50
C MET A 1 -51.30 -8.31 -34.43
N LYS A 2 -51.53 -7.02 -34.81
CA LYS A 2 -50.47 -5.98 -34.75
C LYS A 2 -50.18 -5.42 -33.35
N LEU A 3 -51.16 -5.42 -32.43
CA LEU A 3 -50.99 -4.90 -31.06
C LEU A 3 -50.14 -5.83 -30.17
N SER A 4 -50.20 -7.13 -30.40
CA SER A 4 -49.46 -8.15 -29.64
C SER A 4 -47.97 -8.17 -29.97
N ALA A 5 -47.59 -7.79 -31.19
CA ALA A 5 -46.19 -7.66 -31.60
C ALA A 5 -45.49 -6.44 -30.96
N PHE A 6 -46.24 -5.37 -30.66
CA PHE A 6 -45.68 -4.17 -30.03
C PHE A 6 -45.41 -4.37 -28.53
N LEU A 7 -46.22 -5.18 -27.85
CA LEU A 7 -46.04 -5.53 -26.44
C LEU A 7 -44.82 -6.44 -26.21
N LEU A 8 -44.49 -7.29 -27.19
CA LEU A 8 -43.32 -8.17 -27.14
C LEU A 8 -42.00 -7.40 -27.33
N LEU A 9 -42.02 -6.28 -28.04
CA LEU A 9 -40.83 -5.43 -28.30
C LEU A 9 -40.43 -4.59 -27.07
N LEU A 10 -41.41 -4.22 -26.22
CA LEU A 10 -41.17 -3.48 -24.97
C LEU A 10 -40.56 -4.35 -23.85
N LEU A 11 -40.77 -5.66 -23.90
CA LEU A 11 -40.20 -6.61 -22.93
C LEU A 11 -38.70 -6.85 -23.13
N LEU A 12 -38.15 -6.56 -24.32
CA LEU A 12 -36.72 -6.70 -24.62
C LEU A 12 -35.87 -5.51 -24.14
N LEU A 13 -36.48 -4.35 -23.82
CA LEU A 13 -35.78 -3.16 -23.32
C LEU A 13 -35.70 -3.09 -21.78
N ALA A 14 -36.41 -3.97 -21.07
CA ALA A 14 -36.47 -3.96 -19.61
C ALA A 14 -35.33 -4.75 -18.92
N CYS A 15 -34.52 -5.48 -19.69
CA CYS A 15 -33.37 -6.20 -19.16
C CYS A 15 -32.16 -5.26 -19.10
N ASN A 16 -32.14 -4.37 -18.10
CA ASN A 16 -30.90 -3.69 -17.73
C ASN A 16 -29.99 -4.74 -17.09
N PRO A 17 -28.86 -5.13 -17.72
CA PRO A 17 -27.92 -6.01 -17.06
C PRO A 17 -27.47 -5.33 -15.78
N LYS A 18 -27.82 -5.93 -14.64
CA LYS A 18 -27.40 -5.45 -13.33
C LYS A 18 -25.87 -5.44 -13.37
N LYS A 19 -25.26 -4.25 -13.42
CA LYS A 19 -23.80 -4.13 -13.43
C LYS A 19 -23.29 -4.90 -12.22
N ILE A 20 -22.59 -6.02 -12.47
CA ILE A 20 -21.96 -6.79 -11.42
C ILE A 20 -20.88 -5.88 -10.85
N GLU A 21 -21.13 -5.41 -9.64
CA GLU A 21 -20.22 -4.55 -8.92
C GLU A 21 -19.16 -5.40 -8.23
N LEU A 22 -17.89 -5.16 -8.57
CA LEU A 22 -16.77 -5.89 -7.96
C LEU A 22 -16.71 -5.63 -6.45
N THR A 23 -16.45 -6.69 -5.69
CA THR A 23 -16.16 -6.65 -4.26
C THR A 23 -14.78 -6.04 -4.00
N ALA A 24 -14.52 -5.63 -2.76
CA ALA A 24 -13.20 -5.11 -2.37
C ALA A 24 -12.08 -6.15 -2.60
N VAL A 25 -12.36 -7.42 -2.34
CA VAL A 25 -11.43 -8.53 -2.54
C VAL A 25 -11.07 -8.66 -4.03
N GLU A 26 -12.07 -8.76 -4.91
CA GLU A 26 -11.85 -8.88 -6.36
C GLU A 26 -11.06 -7.70 -6.95
N ILE A 27 -11.28 -6.48 -6.43
CA ILE A 27 -10.55 -5.29 -6.85
C ILE A 27 -9.08 -5.38 -6.44
N ILE A 28 -8.78 -5.81 -5.21
CA ILE A 28 -7.40 -5.99 -4.73
C ILE A 28 -6.69 -7.13 -5.48
N GLU A 29 -7.37 -8.25 -5.73
CA GLU A 29 -6.82 -9.36 -6.53
C GLU A 29 -6.51 -8.95 -7.98
N LYS A 30 -7.37 -8.12 -8.59
CA LYS A 30 -7.06 -7.53 -9.90
C LYS A 30 -5.86 -6.60 -9.80
N SER A 31 -5.78 -5.78 -8.76
CA SER A 31 -4.63 -4.89 -8.54
C SER A 31 -3.31 -5.66 -8.40
N MET A 32 -3.32 -6.77 -7.65
CA MET A 32 -2.19 -7.69 -7.51
C MET A 32 -1.71 -8.23 -8.87
N ARG A 33 -2.63 -8.69 -9.72
CA ARG A 33 -2.31 -9.21 -11.05
C ARG A 33 -1.77 -8.13 -11.98
N TYR A 34 -2.43 -6.98 -12.03
CA TYR A 34 -2.09 -5.90 -12.96
C TYR A 34 -0.79 -5.18 -12.58
N SER A 35 -0.43 -5.16 -11.29
CA SER A 35 0.86 -4.66 -10.83
C SER A 35 1.98 -5.71 -10.89
N GLY A 36 1.65 -6.99 -11.10
CA GLY A 36 2.59 -8.10 -11.00
C GLY A 36 3.05 -8.42 -9.57
N ALA A 37 2.39 -7.85 -8.55
CA ALA A 37 2.76 -8.04 -7.15
C ALA A 37 2.65 -9.49 -6.65
N GLU A 38 1.93 -10.37 -7.35
CA GLU A 38 1.90 -11.81 -7.03
C GLU A 38 3.30 -12.45 -7.06
N LYS A 39 4.19 -11.96 -7.92
CA LYS A 39 5.58 -12.45 -8.03
C LYS A 39 6.42 -12.14 -6.79
N VAL A 40 6.03 -11.15 -5.99
CA VAL A 40 6.75 -10.74 -4.78
C VAL A 40 6.82 -11.88 -3.75
N ALA A 41 5.87 -12.82 -3.77
CA ALA A 41 5.87 -13.99 -2.89
C ALA A 41 7.13 -14.87 -3.04
N ASN A 42 7.77 -14.84 -4.21
CA ASN A 42 8.96 -15.61 -4.55
C ASN A 42 9.97 -14.71 -5.27
N ALA A 43 10.51 -13.73 -4.55
CA ALA A 43 11.45 -12.78 -5.13
C ALA A 43 12.52 -12.38 -4.12
N LYS A 44 13.70 -12.05 -4.64
CA LYS A 44 14.69 -11.23 -3.95
C LYS A 44 14.61 -9.82 -4.51
N ILE A 45 14.33 -8.84 -3.66
CA ILE A 45 14.16 -7.45 -4.05
C ILE A 45 15.14 -6.61 -3.25
N LYS A 46 15.94 -5.79 -3.93
CA LYS A 46 16.79 -4.78 -3.30
C LYS A 46 16.41 -3.40 -3.80
N PHE A 47 16.55 -2.41 -2.94
CA PHE A 47 16.36 -1.00 -3.30
C PHE A 47 17.02 -0.10 -2.27
N VAL A 48 17.27 1.14 -2.67
CA VAL A 48 17.64 2.22 -1.77
C VAL A 48 16.39 3.03 -1.47
N PHE A 49 16.18 3.37 -0.20
CA PHE A 49 15.14 4.31 0.22
C PHE A 49 15.76 5.34 1.16
N ARG A 50 15.78 6.59 0.70
CA ARG A 50 16.55 7.68 1.33
C ARG A 50 18.04 7.32 1.35
N ASP A 51 18.64 7.23 2.53
CA ASP A 51 20.05 6.98 2.79
C ASP A 51 20.34 5.53 3.23
N LYS A 52 19.40 4.61 3.01
CA LYS A 52 19.47 3.24 3.53
C LYS A 52 19.20 2.21 2.45
N GLU A 53 19.93 1.12 2.52
CA GLU A 53 19.78 -0.03 1.64
C GLU A 53 18.80 -1.02 2.26
N TYR A 54 17.85 -1.49 1.46
CA TYR A 54 16.85 -2.48 1.85
C TYR A 54 16.98 -3.71 0.96
N ALA A 55 16.84 -4.88 1.57
CA ALA A 55 16.79 -6.14 0.84
C ALA A 55 15.73 -7.06 1.45
N ALA A 56 14.88 -7.63 0.60
CA ALA A 56 13.90 -8.64 0.96
C ALA A 56 14.19 -9.93 0.22
N VAL A 57 14.15 -11.06 0.92
CA VAL A 57 14.16 -12.41 0.35
C VAL A 57 12.86 -13.06 0.75
N ARG A 58 12.03 -13.46 -0.23
CA ARG A 58 10.75 -14.13 0.01
C ARG A 58 10.66 -15.45 -0.75
N LYS A 59 10.05 -16.45 -0.12
CA LYS A 59 9.78 -17.77 -0.68
C LYS A 59 8.51 -18.35 -0.06
N ASN A 60 7.36 -18.10 -0.70
CA ASN A 60 6.05 -18.64 -0.33
C ASN A 60 5.76 -18.61 1.19
N GLY A 61 5.75 -17.41 1.78
CA GLY A 61 5.47 -17.18 3.20
C GLY A 61 6.71 -17.15 4.10
N ALA A 62 7.81 -17.81 3.70
CA ALA A 62 9.11 -17.56 4.32
C ALA A 62 9.67 -16.22 3.84
N PHE A 63 10.16 -15.38 4.75
CA PHE A 63 10.73 -14.08 4.43
C PHE A 63 11.90 -13.70 5.33
N GLU A 64 12.80 -12.91 4.77
CA GLU A 64 13.80 -12.12 5.48
C GLU A 64 13.81 -10.71 4.90
N LEU A 65 13.52 -9.72 5.74
CA LEU A 65 13.52 -8.30 5.42
C LEU A 65 14.70 -7.66 6.14
N SER A 66 15.52 -6.92 5.41
CA SER A 66 16.70 -6.28 6.00
C SER A 66 16.81 -4.82 5.61
N ARG A 67 17.50 -4.08 6.48
CA ARG A 67 17.89 -2.68 6.30
C ARG A 67 19.33 -2.50 6.75
N HIS A 68 20.12 -1.81 5.94
CA HIS A 68 21.54 -1.53 6.18
C HIS A 68 21.80 -0.03 6.03
N TYR A 69 22.59 0.53 6.94
CA TYR A 69 22.96 1.94 6.90
C TYR A 69 24.20 2.22 7.76
N LEU A 70 24.81 3.38 7.53
CA LEU A 70 25.85 3.93 8.39
C LEU A 70 25.24 4.96 9.33
N THR A 71 25.64 4.93 10.59
CA THR A 71 25.35 6.00 11.54
C THR A 71 26.28 7.20 11.32
N THR A 72 25.98 8.33 11.97
CA THR A 72 26.80 9.54 11.90
C THR A 72 28.23 9.34 12.42
N ASP A 73 28.43 8.40 13.35
CA ASP A 73 29.72 7.95 13.87
C ASP A 73 30.31 6.76 13.06
N SER A 74 29.84 6.53 11.83
CA SER A 74 30.35 5.52 10.88
C SER A 74 30.22 4.07 11.34
N LEU A 75 29.32 3.76 12.28
CA LEU A 75 28.99 2.39 12.63
C LEU A 75 28.12 1.76 11.55
N LYS A 76 28.47 0.55 11.14
CA LYS A 76 27.67 -0.26 10.20
C LYS A 76 26.53 -0.92 10.96
N VAL A 77 25.31 -0.48 10.68
CA VAL A 77 24.10 -1.07 11.26
C VAL A 77 23.40 -1.94 10.24
N ARG A 78 23.09 -3.17 10.65
CA ARG A 78 22.26 -4.11 9.91
C ARG A 78 21.13 -4.59 10.80
N GLU A 79 19.91 -4.46 10.30
CA GLU A 79 18.68 -4.88 10.97
C GLU A 79 17.97 -5.89 10.10
N ILE A 80 17.47 -6.95 10.72
CA ILE A 80 16.78 -8.05 10.04
C ILE A 80 15.48 -8.34 10.76
N LEU A 81 14.41 -8.51 10.00
CA LEU A 81 13.12 -9.02 10.44
C LEU A 81 12.78 -10.25 9.58
N SER A 82 12.57 -11.40 10.20
CA SER A 82 12.18 -12.64 9.51
C SER A 82 11.03 -13.33 10.24
N ASN A 83 10.56 -14.48 9.73
CA ASN A 83 9.60 -15.32 10.46
C ASN A 83 10.11 -15.74 11.87
N SER A 84 11.41 -15.67 12.13
CA SER A 84 12.02 -16.02 13.42
C SER A 84 12.20 -14.81 14.36
N GLY A 85 11.76 -13.62 13.96
CA GLY A 85 11.81 -12.39 14.76
C GLY A 85 12.84 -11.38 14.27
N TYR A 86 13.08 -10.36 15.11
CA TYR A 86 13.95 -9.23 14.81
C TYR A 86 15.37 -9.44 15.35
N GLN A 87 16.37 -9.00 14.59
CA GLN A 87 17.78 -9.01 14.97
C GLN A 87 18.47 -7.71 14.55
N ARG A 88 19.40 -7.25 15.38
CA ARG A 88 20.24 -6.08 15.11
C ARG A 88 21.71 -6.40 15.26
N PHE A 89 22.51 -5.86 14.34
CA PHE A 89 23.96 -5.99 14.31
C PHE A 89 24.59 -4.60 14.19
N ILE A 90 25.66 -4.38 14.94
CA ILE A 90 26.50 -3.17 14.87
C ILE A 90 27.94 -3.64 14.63
N ASN A 91 28.54 -3.22 13.52
CA ASN A 91 29.86 -3.69 13.07
C ASN A 91 29.95 -5.22 13.12
N GLU A 92 28.94 -5.88 12.52
CA GLU A 92 28.79 -7.34 12.40
C GLU A 92 28.55 -8.11 13.71
N LYS A 93 28.64 -7.45 14.87
CA LYS A 93 28.33 -8.04 16.17
C LYS A 93 26.85 -7.93 16.47
N ARG A 94 26.23 -9.04 16.84
CA ARG A 94 24.82 -9.06 17.28
C ARG A 94 24.68 -8.27 18.58
N VAL A 95 23.68 -7.39 18.63
CA VAL A 95 23.36 -6.59 19.81
C VAL A 95 21.97 -6.98 20.31
N VAL A 96 21.87 -7.23 21.61
CA VAL A 96 20.59 -7.44 22.29
C VAL A 96 20.06 -6.08 22.72
N ILE A 97 18.81 -5.80 22.41
CA ILE A 97 18.11 -4.57 22.77
C ILE A 97 16.83 -4.94 23.52
N SER A 98 16.23 -3.98 24.21
CA SER A 98 14.95 -4.19 24.89
C SER A 98 13.84 -4.52 23.89
N ASP A 99 12.81 -5.24 24.36
CA ASP A 99 11.67 -5.63 23.53
C ASP A 99 10.96 -4.43 22.90
N SER A 100 10.83 -3.33 23.64
CA SER A 100 10.25 -2.07 23.11
C SER A 100 11.06 -1.51 21.94
N LEU A 101 12.40 -1.50 22.02
CA LEU A 101 13.23 -1.05 20.90
C LEU A 101 13.19 -2.05 19.73
N SER A 102 13.13 -3.35 20.03
CA SER A 102 12.96 -4.40 19.03
C SER A 102 11.68 -4.21 18.22
N ASN A 103 10.55 -3.95 18.89
CA ASN A 103 9.27 -3.70 18.24
C ASN A 103 9.33 -2.44 17.36
N ASN A 104 9.83 -1.32 17.89
CA ASN A 104 9.96 -0.07 17.14
C ASN A 104 10.81 -0.23 15.86
N PHE A 105 11.97 -0.90 15.97
CA PHE A 105 12.83 -1.10 14.80
C PHE A 105 12.26 -2.14 13.83
N SER A 106 11.62 -3.20 14.34
CA SER A 106 10.89 -4.17 13.53
C SER A 106 9.81 -3.47 12.69
N ASN A 107 8.97 -2.64 13.31
CA ASN A 107 7.90 -1.89 12.64
C ASN A 107 8.48 -0.91 11.60
N SER A 108 9.60 -0.26 11.92
CA SER A 108 10.30 0.63 11.00
C SER A 108 10.88 -0.09 9.76
N VAL A 109 11.37 -1.32 9.92
CA VAL A 109 11.84 -2.14 8.80
C VAL A 109 10.65 -2.67 7.99
N ASN A 110 9.64 -3.21 8.67
CA ASN A 110 8.45 -3.80 8.06
C ASN A 110 7.69 -2.77 7.20
N SER A 111 7.41 -1.58 7.75
CA SER A 111 6.63 -0.55 7.06
C SER A 111 7.23 -0.14 5.70
N VAL A 112 8.56 -0.02 5.61
CA VAL A 112 9.23 0.32 4.34
C VAL A 112 9.13 -0.81 3.33
N HIS A 113 9.39 -2.03 3.77
CA HIS A 113 9.22 -3.22 2.93
C HIS A 113 7.77 -3.39 2.49
N TYR A 114 6.79 -3.13 3.35
CA TYR A 114 5.37 -3.26 3.06
C TYR A 114 4.92 -2.30 1.95
N PHE A 115 5.22 -1.00 2.09
CA PHE A 115 4.78 -0.03 1.06
C PHE A 115 5.53 -0.20 -0.26
N SER A 116 6.77 -0.70 -0.24
CA SER A 116 7.62 -0.81 -1.43
C SER A 116 7.07 -1.76 -2.51
N VAL A 117 6.18 -2.68 -2.13
CA VAL A 117 5.66 -3.75 -2.99
C VAL A 117 4.12 -3.79 -3.02
N LEU A 118 3.45 -2.68 -2.68
CA LEU A 118 1.98 -2.62 -2.77
C LEU A 118 1.48 -3.05 -4.16
N PRO A 119 0.36 -3.82 -4.24
CA PRO A 119 -0.54 -4.21 -3.16
C PRO A 119 -0.21 -5.55 -2.46
N PHE A 120 1.01 -6.08 -2.54
CA PHE A 120 1.35 -7.44 -2.07
C PHE A 120 0.78 -7.80 -0.69
N GLY A 121 1.07 -7.00 0.34
CA GLY A 121 0.61 -7.24 1.70
C GLY A 121 -0.88 -6.99 1.94
N LEU A 122 -1.64 -6.49 0.96
CA LEU A 122 -3.08 -6.27 1.13
C LEU A 122 -3.86 -7.58 1.08
N ASN A 123 -3.27 -8.69 0.64
CA ASN A 123 -3.89 -10.02 0.67
C ASN A 123 -3.62 -10.82 1.95
N ASP A 124 -2.91 -10.25 2.91
CA ASP A 124 -2.63 -10.93 4.18
C ASP A 124 -3.93 -11.24 4.94
N ALA A 125 -3.93 -12.36 5.66
CA ALA A 125 -5.10 -12.85 6.39
C ALA A 125 -5.60 -11.86 7.46
N ALA A 126 -4.72 -11.04 8.02
CA ALA A 126 -5.07 -10.01 9.00
C ALA A 126 -5.77 -8.78 8.38
N VAL A 127 -5.80 -8.66 7.04
CA VAL A 127 -6.27 -7.47 6.32
C VAL A 127 -7.77 -7.53 6.03
N GLN A 128 -8.52 -6.67 6.72
CA GLN A 128 -9.92 -6.41 6.45
C GLN A 128 -10.07 -5.37 5.34
N LYS A 129 -11.04 -5.60 4.44
CA LYS A 129 -11.24 -4.76 3.25
C LYS A 129 -12.69 -4.36 3.15
N LYS A 130 -12.94 -3.06 3.02
CA LYS A 130 -14.28 -2.51 2.87
C LYS A 130 -14.33 -1.59 1.67
N ARG A 131 -15.28 -1.84 0.77
CA ARG A 131 -15.51 -0.97 -0.38
C ARG A 131 -16.30 0.26 0.07
N LEU A 132 -15.73 1.43 -0.18
CA LEU A 132 -16.40 2.72 -0.03
C LEU A 132 -17.03 3.14 -1.36
N LYS A 133 -17.83 4.21 -1.33
CA LYS A 133 -18.38 4.81 -2.55
C LYS A 133 -17.23 5.22 -3.47
N SER A 134 -17.31 4.78 -4.73
CA SER A 134 -16.38 5.21 -5.78
C SER A 134 -16.42 6.73 -5.96
N VAL A 135 -15.27 7.26 -6.37
CA VAL A 135 -15.06 8.71 -6.53
C VAL A 135 -14.35 8.99 -7.84
N ARG A 136 -14.37 10.27 -8.23
CA ARG A 136 -13.58 10.79 -9.35
C ARG A 136 -12.52 11.73 -8.79
N ILE A 137 -11.27 11.53 -9.21
CA ILE A 137 -10.13 12.39 -8.84
C ILE A 137 -9.44 12.80 -10.14
N LYS A 138 -9.24 14.11 -10.36
CA LYS A 138 -8.66 14.68 -11.59
C LYS A 138 -9.27 14.10 -12.88
N GLY A 139 -10.58 13.92 -12.89
CA GLY A 139 -11.29 13.41 -14.06
C GLY A 139 -11.23 11.88 -14.27
N LYS A 140 -10.55 11.10 -13.43
CA LYS A 140 -10.49 9.62 -13.51
C LYS A 140 -11.33 8.94 -12.43
N GLU A 141 -11.95 7.82 -12.78
CA GLU A 141 -12.81 7.03 -11.89
C GLU A 141 -12.02 6.02 -11.06
N TYR A 142 -12.30 5.97 -9.75
CA TYR A 142 -11.61 5.10 -8.81
C TYR A 142 -12.56 4.20 -8.01
N TYR A 143 -12.13 2.96 -7.80
CA TYR A 143 -12.58 2.17 -6.66
C TYR A 143 -11.89 2.69 -5.41
N LYS A 144 -12.65 2.90 -4.34
CA LYS A 144 -12.15 3.38 -3.05
C LYS A 144 -12.27 2.26 -2.04
N ILE A 145 -11.13 1.76 -1.56
CA ILE A 145 -11.06 0.62 -0.66
C ILE A 145 -10.46 1.08 0.67
N GLU A 146 -11.23 0.94 1.74
CA GLU A 146 -10.77 1.08 3.11
C GLU A 146 -10.16 -0.25 3.56
N VAL A 147 -9.02 -0.16 4.23
CA VAL A 147 -8.27 -1.30 4.75
C VAL A 147 -7.97 -1.04 6.24
N SER A 148 -8.24 -2.06 7.05
CA SER A 148 -7.89 -2.11 8.47
C SER A 148 -7.35 -3.50 8.82
N PHE A 149 -6.84 -3.67 10.03
CA PHE A 149 -6.21 -4.92 10.45
C PHE A 149 -6.91 -5.52 11.67
N TYR A 150 -6.93 -6.85 11.78
CA TYR A 150 -7.31 -7.51 13.03
C TYR A 150 -6.23 -7.30 14.10
N GLU A 151 -6.62 -7.15 15.37
CA GLU A 151 -5.70 -7.05 16.52
C GLU A 151 -4.70 -8.23 16.54
N ASN A 152 -5.19 -9.44 16.27
CA ASN A 152 -4.36 -10.62 16.05
C ASN A 152 -3.75 -10.61 14.64
N GLY A 153 -2.57 -9.98 14.51
CA GLY A 153 -1.77 -9.96 13.29
C GLY A 153 -1.56 -8.58 12.66
N GLY A 154 -2.26 -7.54 13.14
CA GLY A 154 -2.06 -6.15 12.75
C GLY A 154 -0.87 -5.46 13.43
N GLY A 155 -0.31 -6.07 14.49
CA GLY A 155 0.76 -5.44 15.26
C GLY A 155 0.30 -4.15 15.95
N GLU A 156 1.19 -3.18 16.14
CA GLU A 156 0.85 -1.85 16.69
C GLU A 156 -0.03 -1.01 15.75
N ASP A 157 -0.20 -1.44 14.49
CA ASP A 157 -0.95 -0.73 13.45
C ASP A 157 -2.44 -1.16 13.40
N PHE A 158 -2.95 -1.91 14.39
CA PHE A 158 -4.36 -2.36 14.38
C PHE A 158 -5.37 -1.21 14.40
N ASP A 159 -4.97 -0.06 14.96
CA ASP A 159 -5.76 1.18 14.99
C ASP A 159 -5.65 2.01 13.69
N ASP A 160 -4.73 1.64 12.80
CA ASP A 160 -4.50 2.40 11.57
C ASP A 160 -5.50 2.00 10.48
N VAL A 161 -6.17 3.03 9.93
CA VAL A 161 -7.05 2.89 8.77
C VAL A 161 -6.33 3.42 7.54
N PHE A 162 -6.35 2.63 6.48
CA PHE A 162 -5.79 2.97 5.18
C PHE A 162 -6.91 3.10 4.16
N ILE A 163 -6.74 3.98 3.18
CA ILE A 163 -7.62 4.09 2.03
C ILE A 163 -6.79 4.03 0.76
N TYR A 164 -7.19 3.18 -0.18
CA TYR A 164 -6.57 3.00 -1.48
C TYR A 164 -7.56 3.41 -2.58
N TRP A 165 -7.09 4.21 -3.53
CA TRP A 165 -7.82 4.55 -4.75
C TRP A 165 -7.21 3.80 -5.92
N ILE A 166 -7.99 2.83 -6.42
CA ILE A 166 -7.60 1.90 -7.48
C ILE A 166 -8.34 2.27 -8.76
N GLY A 167 -7.62 2.57 -9.84
CA GLY A 167 -8.23 3.03 -11.09
C GLY A 167 -9.19 1.99 -11.64
N LYS A 168 -10.42 2.39 -12.02
CA LYS A 168 -11.42 1.43 -12.53
C LYS A 168 -11.03 0.79 -13.86
N GLU A 169 -10.21 1.47 -14.65
CA GLU A 169 -9.73 0.97 -15.95
C GLU A 169 -8.42 0.18 -15.81
N SER A 170 -7.47 0.70 -15.01
CA SER A 170 -6.13 0.12 -14.90
C SER A 170 -6.00 -0.96 -13.83
N PHE A 171 -6.91 -0.99 -12.86
CA PHE A 171 -6.78 -1.72 -11.60
C PHE A 171 -5.50 -1.41 -10.81
N LEU A 172 -4.81 -0.30 -11.09
CA LEU A 172 -3.61 0.09 -10.37
C LEU A 172 -3.93 1.08 -9.24
N ILE A 173 -3.18 0.99 -8.14
CA ILE A 173 -3.21 2.01 -7.08
C ILE A 173 -2.51 3.27 -7.59
N ASP A 174 -3.26 4.37 -7.63
CA ASP A 174 -2.78 5.72 -7.98
C ASP A 174 -2.72 6.65 -6.76
N TYR A 175 -3.52 6.36 -5.72
CA TYR A 175 -3.49 7.11 -4.48
C TYR A 175 -3.64 6.18 -3.28
N LEU A 176 -3.01 6.55 -2.16
CA LEU A 176 -3.28 5.96 -0.85
C LEU A 176 -3.24 7.02 0.24
N ALA A 177 -3.96 6.78 1.33
CA ALA A 177 -3.96 7.65 2.49
C ALA A 177 -4.06 6.85 3.77
N TYR A 178 -3.52 7.39 4.84
CA TYR A 178 -3.59 6.80 6.16
C TYR A 178 -3.51 7.87 7.24
N SER A 179 -4.13 7.60 8.38
CA SER A 179 -3.88 8.32 9.62
C SER A 179 -2.82 7.57 10.42
N TYR A 180 -2.03 8.31 11.20
CA TYR A 180 -1.11 7.75 12.18
C TYR A 180 -1.29 8.49 13.50
N HIS A 181 -1.00 7.83 14.61
CA HIS A 181 -1.19 8.39 15.96
C HIS A 181 0.12 8.83 16.63
N THR A 182 1.27 8.55 16.01
CA THR A 182 2.60 8.90 16.55
C THR A 182 2.91 10.40 16.42
N ASN A 183 3.68 10.95 17.36
CA ASN A 183 4.17 12.35 17.37
C ASN A 183 3.08 13.43 17.23
N GLY A 184 1.95 13.28 17.93
CA GLY A 184 0.80 14.20 17.83
C GLY A 184 -0.19 13.83 16.72
N GLY A 185 0.06 12.72 16.04
CA GLY A 185 -0.77 12.15 15.00
C GLY A 185 -0.72 12.93 13.69
N GLY A 186 -1.50 12.48 12.72
CA GLY A 186 -1.66 13.17 11.45
C GLY A 186 -2.22 12.29 10.36
N MET A 187 -2.21 12.83 9.15
CA MET A 187 -2.72 12.16 7.97
C MET A 187 -1.78 12.38 6.80
N ARG A 188 -1.52 11.32 6.04
CA ARG A 188 -0.81 11.40 4.77
C ARG A 188 -1.72 11.02 3.63
N PHE A 189 -1.61 11.77 2.55
CA PHE A 189 -2.15 11.40 1.25
C PHE A 189 -0.98 11.28 0.28
N ARG A 190 -0.92 10.16 -0.44
CA ARG A 190 0.12 9.89 -1.41
C ARG A 190 -0.50 9.79 -2.79
N GLU A 191 0.09 10.52 -3.73
CA GLU A 191 -0.21 10.43 -5.16
C GLU A 191 0.98 9.81 -5.87
N VAL A 192 0.73 8.90 -6.81
CA VAL A 192 1.77 8.37 -7.69
C VAL A 192 2.46 9.51 -8.45
N LYS A 193 3.75 9.67 -8.21
CA LYS A 193 4.62 10.61 -8.92
C LYS A 193 5.14 9.99 -10.21
N ASP A 194 5.73 8.80 -10.08
CA ASP A 194 6.25 8.01 -11.19
C ASP A 194 6.24 6.52 -10.84
N ARG A 195 6.58 5.69 -11.83
CA ARG A 195 6.56 4.23 -11.70
C ARG A 195 7.67 3.61 -12.54
N SER A 196 8.15 2.46 -12.09
CA SER A 196 9.04 1.59 -12.84
C SER A 196 8.51 0.16 -12.81
N ILE A 197 8.96 -0.66 -13.77
CA ILE A 197 8.67 -2.09 -13.81
C ILE A 197 10.00 -2.82 -13.86
N ASN A 198 10.25 -3.71 -12.90
CA ASN A 198 11.42 -4.57 -12.88
C ASN A 198 10.98 -6.03 -12.74
N SER A 199 11.43 -6.91 -13.63
CA SER A 199 11.01 -8.33 -13.72
C SER A 199 9.48 -8.53 -13.74
N GLY A 200 8.76 -7.54 -14.29
CA GLY A 200 7.31 -7.51 -14.37
C GLY A 200 6.59 -7.25 -13.03
N ILE A 201 7.29 -6.69 -12.04
CA ILE A 201 6.71 -6.13 -10.81
C ILE A 201 6.73 -4.60 -10.93
N ARG A 202 5.59 -3.95 -10.66
CA ARG A 202 5.47 -2.49 -10.63
C ARG A 202 5.96 -1.94 -9.30
N PHE A 203 6.87 -0.97 -9.36
CA PHE A 203 7.31 -0.15 -8.23
C PHE A 203 6.86 1.30 -8.44
N VAL A 204 6.63 2.00 -7.34
CA VAL A 204 5.91 3.27 -7.35
C VAL A 204 6.57 4.28 -6.41
N ASN A 205 6.85 5.46 -6.96
CA ASN A 205 7.27 6.61 -6.17
C ASN A 205 6.08 7.53 -5.95
N TYR A 206 6.06 8.21 -4.81
CA TYR A 206 4.91 9.01 -4.39
C TYR A 206 5.29 10.45 -4.06
N ASN A 207 4.45 11.39 -4.49
CA ASN A 207 4.31 12.67 -3.81
C ASN A 207 3.57 12.43 -2.50
N ASN A 208 4.04 13.00 -1.40
CA ASN A 208 3.44 12.84 -0.08
C ASN A 208 2.92 14.19 0.42
N TYR A 209 1.65 14.22 0.80
CA TYR A 209 0.91 15.42 1.19
C TYR A 209 0.37 15.30 2.61
N GLU A 210 0.09 16.44 3.24
CA GLU A 210 -0.72 16.53 4.45
C GLU A 210 -1.84 17.57 4.30
N PRO A 211 -2.94 17.42 5.06
CA PRO A 211 -3.96 18.45 5.18
C PRO A 211 -3.38 19.79 5.65
N VAL A 212 -3.83 20.89 5.04
CA VAL A 212 -3.47 22.25 5.49
C VAL A 212 -4.25 22.63 6.76
N ILE A 213 -5.45 22.07 6.93
CA ILE A 213 -6.32 22.28 8.10
C ILE A 213 -6.56 20.97 8.84
N SER A 214 -6.81 21.06 10.15
CA SER A 214 -7.24 19.93 10.97
C SER A 214 -8.73 19.61 10.75
N GLY A 215 -9.19 18.45 11.25
CA GLY A 215 -10.60 18.06 11.22
C GLY A 215 -11.08 17.36 9.94
N ILE A 216 -10.23 17.23 8.91
CA ILE A 216 -10.55 16.42 7.73
C ILE A 216 -10.56 14.94 8.14
N LEU A 217 -11.68 14.25 7.87
CA LEU A 217 -11.77 12.80 8.04
C LEU A 217 -11.03 12.09 6.91
N LEU A 218 -10.35 10.97 7.23
CA LEU A 218 -9.54 10.21 6.26
C LEU A 218 -10.32 9.83 5.01
N LYS A 219 -11.58 9.40 5.16
CA LYS A 219 -12.47 9.06 4.04
C LYS A 219 -12.86 10.23 3.12
N TYR A 220 -12.49 11.47 3.44
CA TYR A 220 -12.77 12.66 2.64
C TYR A 220 -11.50 13.41 2.22
N ILE A 221 -10.31 12.85 2.48
CA ILE A 221 -9.04 13.51 2.12
C ILE A 221 -8.85 13.69 0.60
N ASP A 222 -9.45 12.81 -0.22
CA ASP A 222 -9.52 12.96 -1.67
C ASP A 222 -10.28 14.22 -2.10
N SER A 223 -11.36 14.56 -1.41
CA SER A 223 -12.06 15.82 -1.66
C SER A 223 -11.20 17.03 -1.29
N ALA A 224 -10.43 16.95 -0.19
CA ALA A 224 -9.48 18.00 0.16
C ALA A 224 -8.36 18.12 -0.89
N TYR A 225 -7.91 17.00 -1.46
CA TYR A 225 -6.91 16.99 -2.52
C TYR A 225 -7.37 17.71 -3.79
N GLU A 226 -8.58 17.41 -4.27
CA GLU A 226 -9.16 18.06 -5.47
C GLU A 226 -9.34 19.57 -5.29
N ASN A 227 -9.57 20.03 -4.06
CA ASN A 227 -9.79 21.45 -3.73
C ASN A 227 -8.51 22.17 -3.29
N ALA A 228 -7.32 21.63 -3.62
CA ALA A 228 -6.02 22.20 -3.22
C ALA A 228 -5.85 22.40 -1.70
N GLY A 229 -6.59 21.62 -0.88
CA GLY A 229 -6.56 21.66 0.58
C GLY A 229 -5.45 20.83 1.21
N LEU A 230 -4.57 20.23 0.40
CA LEU A 230 -3.40 19.49 0.84
C LEU A 230 -2.11 20.18 0.36
N LYS A 231 -1.08 20.19 1.20
CA LYS A 231 0.26 20.68 0.83
C LYS A 231 1.21 19.50 0.70
N LYS A 232 2.07 19.55 -0.33
CA LYS A 232 3.16 18.57 -0.50
C LYS A 232 4.21 18.82 0.56
N VAL A 233 4.63 17.76 1.26
CA VAL A 233 5.63 17.86 2.35
C VAL A 233 6.90 17.07 2.09
N SER A 234 6.82 16.04 1.25
CA SER A 234 7.95 15.18 0.94
C SER A 234 7.64 14.32 -0.29
N GLU A 235 8.64 13.53 -0.67
CA GLU A 235 8.51 12.47 -1.66
C GLU A 235 8.94 11.15 -1.06
N ILE A 236 8.42 10.05 -1.61
CA ILE A 236 8.78 8.68 -1.28
C ILE A 236 9.35 8.09 -2.56
N ASN A 237 10.68 7.98 -2.64
CA ASN A 237 11.39 7.53 -3.84
C ASN A 237 12.15 6.24 -3.53
N LEU A 238 11.85 5.17 -4.26
CA LEU A 238 12.61 3.94 -4.31
C LEU A 238 13.64 4.06 -5.45
N GLU A 239 14.90 3.83 -5.11
CA GLU A 239 16.03 3.98 -6.01
C GLU A 239 16.77 2.65 -6.15
N MET A 240 17.55 2.49 -7.23
CA MET A 240 18.41 1.32 -7.46
C MET A 240 17.69 -0.03 -7.25
N ILE A 241 16.49 -0.16 -7.81
CA ILE A 241 15.64 -1.33 -7.62
C ILE A 241 16.19 -2.51 -8.43
N GLU A 242 16.48 -3.62 -7.75
CA GLU A 242 16.90 -4.89 -8.35
C GLU A 242 15.92 -6.00 -7.95
N VAL A 243 15.59 -6.87 -8.92
CA VAL A 243 14.67 -8.00 -8.70
C VAL A 243 15.26 -9.28 -9.27
N GLN A 244 15.27 -10.34 -8.46
CA GLN A 244 15.54 -11.72 -8.89
C GLN A 244 14.33 -12.58 -8.55
N LEU A 245 13.84 -13.36 -9.53
CA LEU A 245 12.71 -14.29 -9.38
C LEU A 245 13.21 -15.74 -9.32
#